data_AF-A0A4Y9T8D7-F1
#
_entry.id   AF-A0A4Y9T8D7-F1
#
_cell.length_a   1.000
_cell.length_b   1.000
_cell.length_c   1.000
_cell.angle_alpha   90.00
_cell.angle_beta   90.00
_cell.angle_gamma   90.00
#
_symmetry.space_group_name_H-M   'P 1'
#
loop_
_entity.id
_entity.type
_entity.pdbx_description
1 polymer ?
#
loop_
_entity_poly.entity_id
_entity_poly.type
_entity_poly.pdbx_seq_one_letter_code
_entity_poly.pdbx_strand_id
1 'polypeptide(L)'
;MSEISTLRLYLLRSLYLFIAVGLSIYVWPAILSPSSKVVDSHTVVQAMLGTLSLLSLLGLRYPLKMLPLLIFELGWKIFWIVAFALPMWLGPGLNEYARDTLLETAVGVVLIPLILPWGFIFRNYVRAPSTPWFKTGYSGTTDHPQSV
;
A
#
# COMPACT_ATOMS: atom_id res chain seq x y z
N MET A 1 3.54 -20.08 -19.39
CA MET A 1 3.46 -18.83 -18.60
C MET A 1 2.99 -19.20 -17.20
N SER A 2 3.59 -18.69 -16.12
CA SER A 2 3.15 -19.09 -14.77
C SER A 2 1.78 -18.50 -14.47
N GLU A 3 0.75 -19.35 -14.46
CA GLU A 3 -0.59 -18.96 -14.05
C GLU A 3 -0.53 -18.42 -12.62
N ILE A 4 -0.74 -17.11 -12.47
CA ILE A 4 -1.07 -16.55 -11.17
C ILE A 4 -2.47 -17.07 -10.86
N SER A 5 -2.53 -18.14 -10.06
CA SER A 5 -3.76 -18.85 -9.72
C SER A 5 -4.91 -17.88 -9.47
N THR A 6 -6.02 -18.09 -10.17
CA THR A 6 -7.21 -17.22 -10.15
C THR A 6 -7.65 -16.93 -8.71
N LEU A 7 -7.50 -17.92 -7.83
CA LEU A 7 -7.71 -17.84 -6.38
C LEU A 7 -6.97 -16.65 -5.76
N ARG A 8 -5.67 -16.46 -6.02
CA ARG A 8 -4.91 -15.37 -5.39
C ARG A 8 -5.15 -14.00 -6.06
N LEU A 9 -5.69 -13.97 -7.29
CA LEU A 9 -6.28 -12.75 -7.85
C LEU A 9 -7.57 -12.35 -7.12
N TYR A 10 -8.43 -13.33 -6.78
CA TYR A 10 -9.62 -13.11 -5.95
C TYR A 10 -9.25 -12.70 -4.53
N LEU A 11 -8.29 -13.36 -3.87
CA LEU A 11 -7.81 -12.94 -2.53
C LEU A 11 -7.28 -11.50 -2.53
N LEU A 12 -6.49 -11.11 -3.54
CA LEU A 12 -6.03 -9.72 -3.68
C LEU A 12 -7.21 -8.75 -3.82
N ARG A 13 -8.20 -9.04 -4.68
CA ARG A 13 -9.42 -8.21 -4.82
C ARG A 13 -10.21 -8.13 -3.52
N SER A 14 -10.38 -9.24 -2.80
CA SER A 14 -11.04 -9.29 -1.50
C SER A 14 -10.30 -8.44 -0.47
N LEU A 15 -8.97 -8.44 -0.49
CA LEU A 15 -8.15 -7.61 0.38
C LEU A 15 -8.28 -6.12 0.08
N TYR A 16 -8.24 -5.72 -1.20
CA TYR A 16 -8.52 -4.32 -1.57
C TYR A 16 -9.95 -3.90 -1.19
N LEU A 17 -10.94 -4.80 -1.35
CA LEU A 17 -12.32 -4.53 -0.94
C LEU A 17 -12.45 -4.39 0.58
N PHE A 18 -11.77 -5.24 1.35
CA PHE A 18 -11.73 -5.15 2.81
C PHE A 18 -11.12 -3.82 3.26
N ILE A 19 -10.00 -3.40 2.67
CA ILE A 19 -9.37 -2.10 2.94
C ILE A 19 -10.30 -0.95 2.53
N ALA A 20 -10.92 -1.00 1.35
CA ALA A 20 -11.87 0.01 0.87
C ALA A 20 -13.04 0.18 1.84
N VAL A 21 -13.69 -0.91 2.24
CA VAL A 21 -14.87 -0.88 3.10
C VAL A 21 -14.49 -0.48 4.53
N GLY A 22 -13.44 -1.06 5.10
CA GLY A 22 -12.98 -0.74 6.46
C GLY A 22 -12.57 0.72 6.61
N LEU A 23 -11.73 1.23 5.70
CA LEU A 23 -11.35 2.65 5.71
C LEU A 23 -12.54 3.57 5.37
N SER A 24 -13.47 3.15 4.52
CA SER A 24 -14.65 3.98 4.23
C SER A 24 -15.54 4.15 5.46
N ILE A 25 -15.87 3.05 6.15
CA ILE A 25 -16.72 3.09 7.35
C ILE A 25 -16.07 3.89 8.48
N TYR A 26 -14.74 3.77 8.66
CA TYR A 26 -14.04 4.48 9.74
C TYR A 26 -13.76 5.95 9.42
N VAL A 27 -13.28 6.26 8.21
CA VAL A 27 -12.73 7.59 7.89
C VAL A 27 -13.78 8.53 7.30
N TRP A 28 -14.70 8.05 6.45
CA TRP A 28 -15.62 8.94 5.75
C TRP A 28 -16.66 9.63 6.64
N PRO A 29 -17.22 9.01 7.70
CA PRO A 29 -18.10 9.73 8.62
C PRO A 29 -17.38 10.92 9.27
N ALA A 30 -16.10 10.78 9.59
CA ALA A 30 -15.31 11.83 10.21
C ALA A 30 -14.87 12.93 9.22
N ILE A 31 -14.74 12.63 7.92
CA ILE A 31 -14.54 13.63 6.86
C ILE A 31 -15.85 14.39 6.56
N LEU A 32 -16.97 13.67 6.42
CA LEU A 32 -18.25 14.24 5.99
C LEU A 32 -19.00 14.97 7.12
N SER A 33 -18.82 14.52 8.36
CA SER A 33 -19.41 15.10 9.57
C SER A 33 -18.34 15.29 10.65
N PRO A 34 -17.38 16.23 10.50
CA PRO A 34 -16.34 16.46 11.48
C PRO A 34 -16.93 16.91 12.83
N SER A 35 -16.55 16.23 13.91
CA SER A 35 -16.92 16.59 15.29
C SER A 35 -16.25 17.90 15.76
N SER A 36 -15.17 18.30 15.10
CA SER A 36 -14.48 19.58 15.28
C SER A 36 -14.11 20.17 13.92
N LYS A 37 -14.14 21.50 13.80
CA LYS A 37 -13.70 22.24 12.60
C LYS A 37 -12.25 22.75 12.69
N VAL A 38 -11.51 22.34 13.72
CA VAL A 38 -10.10 22.69 13.90
C VAL A 38 -9.25 21.81 12.99
N VAL A 39 -8.33 22.42 12.24
CA VAL A 39 -7.36 21.69 11.41
C VAL A 39 -6.21 21.21 12.29
N ASP A 40 -6.03 19.89 12.36
CA ASP A 40 -4.97 19.23 13.11
C ASP A 40 -4.31 18.11 12.28
N SER A 41 -3.33 17.40 12.86
CA SER A 41 -2.69 16.25 12.21
C SER A 41 -3.64 15.09 11.92
N HIS A 42 -4.73 14.95 12.68
CA HIS A 42 -5.72 13.91 12.48
C HIS A 42 -6.54 14.16 11.20
N THR A 43 -6.92 15.41 10.92
CA THR A 43 -7.59 15.78 9.64
C THR A 43 -6.73 15.45 8.41
N VAL A 44 -5.41 15.60 8.51
CA VAL A 44 -4.46 15.23 7.43
C VAL A 44 -4.41 13.71 7.25
N VAL A 45 -4.30 12.95 8.35
CA VAL A 45 -4.32 11.47 8.31
C VAL A 45 -5.63 10.95 7.73
N GLN A 46 -6.77 11.55 8.10
CA GLN A 46 -8.08 11.22 7.54
C GLN A 46 -8.12 11.46 6.02
N ALA A 47 -7.66 12.62 5.54
CA ALA A 47 -7.60 12.90 4.10
C ALA A 47 -6.72 11.89 3.33
N MET A 48 -5.58 11.50 3.91
CA MET A 48 -4.69 10.48 3.35
C MET A 48 -5.34 9.09 3.31
N LEU A 49 -5.97 8.65 4.40
CA LEU A 49 -6.65 7.34 4.48
C LEU A 49 -7.94 7.28 3.65
N GLY A 50 -8.68 8.40 3.55
CA GLY A 50 -9.84 8.53 2.65
C GLY A 50 -9.42 8.41 1.19
N THR A 51 -8.29 9.01 0.80
CA THR A 51 -7.68 8.85 -0.53
C THR A 51 -7.18 7.42 -0.75
N LEU A 52 -6.59 6.79 0.27
CA LEU A 52 -6.15 5.40 0.23
C LEU A 52 -7.33 4.45 -0.02
N SER A 53 -8.49 4.70 0.60
CA SER A 53 -9.74 4.00 0.32
C SER A 53 -10.15 4.12 -1.15
N LEU A 54 -10.18 5.34 -1.70
CA LEU A 54 -10.51 5.56 -3.13
C LEU A 54 -9.54 4.85 -4.08
N LEU A 55 -8.23 4.86 -3.78
CA LEU A 55 -7.23 4.13 -4.55
C LEU A 55 -7.38 2.61 -4.43
N SER A 56 -7.85 2.10 -3.29
CA SER A 56 -8.11 0.66 -3.12
C SER A 56 -9.29 0.19 -4.00
N LEU A 57 -10.29 1.03 -4.28
CA LEU A 57 -11.32 0.75 -5.29
C LEU A 57 -10.72 0.57 -6.70
N LEU A 58 -9.70 1.35 -7.06
CA LEU A 58 -8.95 1.15 -8.31
C LEU A 58 -8.09 -0.13 -8.27
N GLY A 59 -7.66 -0.54 -7.07
CA GLY A 59 -7.04 -1.83 -6.77
C GLY A 59 -7.91 -3.04 -7.11
N LEU A 60 -9.24 -2.98 -6.96
CA LEU A 60 -10.14 -4.08 -7.40
C LEU A 60 -10.03 -4.34 -8.92
N ARG A 61 -9.90 -3.26 -9.70
CA ARG A 61 -9.79 -3.33 -11.17
C ARG A 61 -8.40 -3.77 -11.61
N TYR A 62 -7.34 -3.29 -10.96
CA TYR A 62 -5.94 -3.57 -11.34
C TYR A 62 -5.09 -4.14 -10.18
N PRO A 63 -5.45 -5.29 -9.60
CA PRO A 63 -4.91 -5.76 -8.31
C PRO A 63 -3.41 -6.05 -8.31
N LEU A 64 -2.85 -6.45 -9.46
CA LEU A 64 -1.41 -6.70 -9.61
C LEU A 64 -0.60 -5.42 -9.88
N LYS A 65 -1.22 -4.37 -10.45
CA LYS A 65 -0.54 -3.08 -10.69
C LYS A 65 -0.50 -2.22 -9.43
N MET A 66 -1.54 -2.34 -8.59
CA MET A 66 -1.67 -1.59 -7.34
C MET A 66 -1.02 -2.25 -6.11
N LEU A 67 -0.21 -3.31 -6.29
CA LEU A 67 0.55 -3.92 -5.19
C LEU A 67 1.37 -2.92 -4.34
N PRO A 68 1.94 -1.81 -4.88
CA PRO A 68 2.61 -0.80 -4.07
C PRO A 68 1.68 -0.15 -3.03
N LEU A 69 0.37 -0.10 -3.29
CA LEU A 69 -0.63 0.40 -2.34
C LEU A 69 -0.73 -0.49 -1.09
N LEU A 70 -0.72 -1.82 -1.28
CA LEU A 70 -0.74 -2.79 -0.18
C LEU A 70 0.60 -2.83 0.58
N ILE A 71 1.72 -2.64 -0.13
CA ILE A 71 3.05 -2.53 0.49
C ILE A 71 3.13 -1.24 1.33
N PHE A 72 2.59 -0.13 0.82
CA PHE A 72 2.45 1.11 1.60
C PHE A 72 1.56 0.91 2.83
N GLU A 73 0.41 0.27 2.68
CA GLU A 73 -0.54 -0.01 3.77
C GLU A 73 0.15 -0.79 4.91
N LEU A 74 0.77 -1.92 4.56
CA LEU A 74 1.54 -2.73 5.49
C LEU A 74 2.72 -1.94 6.11
N GLY A 75 3.43 -1.16 5.29
CA GLY A 75 4.61 -0.39 5.69
C GLY A 75 4.30 0.68 6.73
N TRP A 76 3.25 1.49 6.53
CA TRP A 76 2.90 2.54 7.49
C TRP A 76 2.41 1.95 8.82
N LYS A 77 1.68 0.83 8.79
CA LYS A 77 1.23 0.14 10.01
C LYS A 77 2.39 -0.46 10.79
N ILE A 78 3.29 -1.20 10.14
CA ILE A 78 4.49 -1.73 10.80
C ILE A 78 5.32 -0.58 11.38
N PHE A 79 5.54 0.49 10.62
CA PHE A 79 6.27 1.65 11.10
C PHE A 79 5.59 2.29 12.31
N TRP A 80 4.27 2.47 12.30
CA TRP A 80 3.53 3.02 13.42
C TRP A 80 3.60 2.14 14.67
N ILE A 81 3.46 0.81 14.51
CA ILE A 81 3.57 -0.14 15.62
C ILE A 81 4.98 -0.09 16.24
N VAL A 82 6.03 -0.12 15.43
CA VAL A 82 7.42 -0.16 15.91
C VAL A 82 7.86 1.19 16.48
N ALA A 83 7.51 2.31 15.84
CA ALA A 83 7.98 3.65 16.22
C ALA A 83 7.15 4.31 17.33
N PHE A 84 5.86 3.93 17.48
CA PHE A 84 4.95 4.59 18.43
C PHE A 84 4.29 3.60 19.40
N ALA A 85 3.61 2.56 18.92
CA ALA A 85 2.86 1.67 19.81
C ALA A 85 3.78 0.87 20.76
N LEU A 86 4.88 0.33 20.25
CA LEU A 86 5.87 -0.43 21.02
C LEU A 86 6.52 0.41 22.14
N PRO A 87 7.10 1.60 21.90
CA PRO A 87 7.65 2.43 22.98
C PRO A 87 6.57 2.95 23.94
N MET A 88 5.33 3.22 23.49
CA MET A 88 4.24 3.55 24.42
C MET A 88 3.88 2.36 25.32
N TRP A 89 3.82 1.15 24.78
CA TRP A 89 3.53 -0.06 25.54
C TRP A 89 4.62 -0.42 26.57
N LEU A 90 5.89 -0.16 26.23
CA LEU A 90 7.03 -0.34 27.14
C LEU A 90 7.21 0.78 28.18
N GLY A 91 6.58 1.94 27.97
CA GLY A 91 6.70 3.12 28.82
C GLY A 91 5.42 3.40 29.63
N PRO A 92 4.67 4.48 29.32
CA PRO A 92 3.48 4.89 30.09
C PRO A 92 2.27 3.94 29.95
N GLY A 93 2.36 2.96 29.06
CA GLY A 93 1.26 2.07 28.69
C GLY A 93 0.40 2.64 27.56
N LEU A 94 -0.36 1.74 26.91
CA LEU A 94 -1.29 2.12 25.85
C LEU A 94 -2.57 2.71 26.48
N ASN A 95 -2.93 3.93 26.07
CA ASN A 95 -4.27 4.48 26.30
C ASN A 95 -5.32 3.77 25.43
N GLU A 96 -6.61 4.02 25.68
CA GLU A 96 -7.73 3.34 24.99
C GLU A 96 -7.64 3.47 23.47
N TYR A 97 -7.52 4.70 22.96
CA TYR A 97 -7.32 4.98 21.53
C TYR A 97 -6.14 4.23 20.90
N ALA A 98 -4.99 4.15 21.59
CA ALA A 98 -3.82 3.44 21.08
C ALA A 98 -4.00 1.92 21.10
N ARG A 99 -4.83 1.35 21.99
CA ARG A 99 -5.19 -0.07 21.98
C ARG A 99 -6.10 -0.40 20.81
N ASP A 100 -7.13 0.41 20.58
CA ASP A 100 -8.07 0.21 19.47
C ASP A 100 -7.35 0.34 18.13
N THR A 101 -6.55 1.40 17.95
CA THR A 101 -5.70 1.59 16.78
C THR A 101 -4.72 0.43 16.58
N LEU A 102 -4.14 -0.10 17.66
CA LEU A 102 -3.23 -1.26 17.59
C LEU A 102 -3.96 -2.53 17.14
N LEU A 103 -5.18 -2.78 17.61
CA LEU A 103 -5.99 -3.93 17.19
C LEU A 103 -6.40 -3.83 15.71
N GLU A 104 -6.91 -2.68 15.29
CA GLU A 104 -7.28 -2.41 13.89
C GLU A 104 -6.09 -2.55 12.93
N THR A 105 -4.94 -1.99 13.32
CA THR A 105 -3.72 -2.09 12.50
C THR A 105 -3.15 -3.50 12.50
N ALA A 106 -3.15 -4.22 13.63
CA ALA A 106 -2.67 -5.60 13.72
C ALA A 106 -3.40 -6.55 12.77
N VAL A 107 -4.73 -6.43 12.61
CA VAL A 107 -5.50 -7.24 11.64
C VAL A 107 -4.95 -7.06 10.23
N GLY A 108 -4.69 -5.81 9.79
CA GLY A 108 -4.07 -5.53 8.49
C GLY A 108 -2.65 -6.08 8.37
N VAL A 109 -1.83 -5.89 9.42
CA VAL A 109 -0.43 -6.35 9.47
C VAL A 109 -0.30 -7.86 9.41
N VAL A 110 -1.30 -8.63 9.84
CA VAL A 110 -1.32 -10.10 9.68
C VAL A 110 -1.93 -10.51 8.32
N LEU A 111 -3.08 -9.92 7.95
CA LEU A 111 -3.86 -10.34 6.79
C LEU A 111 -3.19 -10.02 5.45
N ILE A 112 -2.60 -8.82 5.32
CA ILE A 112 -1.97 -8.36 4.08
C ILE A 112 -0.78 -9.25 3.68
N PRO A 113 0.24 -9.46 4.53
CA PRO A 113 1.37 -10.32 4.17
C PRO A 113 0.98 -11.79 3.96
N LEU A 114 -0.09 -12.28 4.61
CA LEU A 114 -0.62 -13.62 4.32
C LEU A 114 -1.17 -13.74 2.89
N ILE A 115 -1.85 -12.71 2.40
CA ILE A 115 -2.46 -12.68 1.06
C ILE A 115 -1.47 -12.24 -0.03
N LEU A 116 -0.49 -11.40 0.28
CA LEU A 116 0.43 -10.81 -0.70
C LEU A 116 1.26 -11.85 -1.48
N PRO A 117 1.42 -11.68 -2.80
CA PRO A 117 2.18 -12.60 -3.63
C PRO A 117 3.69 -12.33 -3.51
N TRP A 118 4.30 -12.70 -2.38
CA TRP A 118 5.73 -12.47 -2.09
C TRP A 118 6.68 -12.81 -3.24
N GLY A 119 6.51 -13.97 -3.89
CA GLY A 119 7.33 -14.36 -5.04
C GLY A 119 7.15 -13.46 -6.27
N PHE A 120 5.97 -12.85 -6.46
CA PHE A 120 5.77 -11.82 -7.48
C PHE A 120 6.40 -10.50 -7.05
N ILE A 121 6.26 -10.11 -5.78
CA ILE A 121 6.80 -8.85 -5.26
C ILE A 121 8.33 -8.85 -5.37
N PHE A 122 8.98 -9.90 -4.88
CA PHE A 122 10.43 -10.03 -4.93
C PHE A 122 10.95 -10.05 -6.38
N ARG A 123 10.22 -10.69 -7.31
CA ARG A 123 10.61 -10.73 -8.73
C ARG A 123 10.42 -9.40 -9.46
N ASN A 124 9.36 -8.63 -9.18
CA ASN A 124 9.01 -7.43 -9.94
C ASN A 124 9.42 -6.10 -9.28
N TYR A 125 9.64 -6.06 -7.96
CA TYR A 125 10.03 -4.83 -7.25
C TYR A 125 11.42 -4.89 -6.61
N VAL A 126 11.96 -6.09 -6.32
CA VAL A 126 13.30 -6.24 -5.71
C VAL A 126 14.36 -6.67 -6.75
N ARG A 127 14.01 -7.62 -7.64
CA ARG A 127 14.92 -8.13 -8.68
C ARG A 127 14.75 -7.49 -10.07
N ALA A 128 13.69 -6.72 -10.32
CA ALA A 128 13.51 -6.11 -11.62
C ALA A 128 14.56 -4.99 -11.84
N PRO A 129 15.13 -4.86 -13.04
CA PRO A 129 15.96 -3.71 -13.37
C PRO A 129 15.17 -2.42 -13.18
N SER A 130 15.75 -1.43 -12.50
CA SER A 130 15.18 -0.09 -12.45
C SER A 130 15.13 0.51 -13.86
N THR A 131 14.07 1.27 -14.15
CA THR A 131 14.00 2.02 -15.41
C THR A 131 15.20 2.98 -15.48
N PRO A 132 16.05 2.93 -16.53
CA PRO A 132 17.21 3.80 -16.61
C PRO A 132 16.81 5.28 -16.60
N TRP A 133 17.46 6.06 -15.75
CA TRP A 133 17.23 7.52 -15.65
C TRP A 133 17.62 8.27 -16.93
N PHE A 134 18.56 7.72 -17.70
CA PHE A 134 18.97 8.24 -19.00
C PHE A 134 18.87 7.13 -20.04
N LYS A 135 18.35 7.47 -21.23
CA LYS A 135 18.50 6.62 -22.41
C LYS A 135 19.97 6.65 -22.80
N THR A 136 20.67 5.52 -22.69
CA THR A 136 21.94 5.33 -23.41
C THR A 136 21.66 5.61 -24.89
N GLY A 137 22.32 6.62 -25.44
CA GLY A 137 22.06 7.06 -26.81
C GLY A 137 22.23 5.90 -27.78
N TYR A 138 21.25 5.71 -28.66
CA TYR A 138 21.37 4.77 -29.77
C TYR A 138 22.41 5.36 -30.73
N SER A 139 23.68 5.02 -30.53
CA SER A 139 24.74 5.33 -31.49
C SER A 139 24.48 4.50 -32.74
N GLY A 140 23.70 5.08 -33.66
CA GLY A 140 23.48 4.50 -34.98
C GLY A 140 24.80 4.48 -35.72
N THR A 141 25.47 3.33 -35.68
CA THR A 141 26.59 3.05 -36.58
C THR A 141 26.03 3.01 -38.00
N THR A 142 26.18 4.11 -38.72
CA THR A 142 25.94 4.15 -40.16
C THR A 142 27.08 3.40 -40.83
N ASP A 143 26.93 2.09 -40.97
CA ASP A 143 27.75 1.32 -41.91
C ASP A 143 27.48 1.86 -43.31
N HIS A 144 28.43 2.63 -43.84
CA HIS A 144 28.47 2.96 -45.25
C HIS A 144 28.82 1.68 -46.02
N PRO A 145 27.94 1.18 -46.91
CA PRO A 145 28.34 0.10 -47.81
C PRO A 145 29.41 0.64 -48.76
N GLN A 146 30.61 0.04 -48.73
CA GLN A 146 31.61 0.28 -49.77
C GLN A 146 31.11 -0.34 -51.08
N SER A 147 30.76 0.51 -52.05
CA SER A 147 30.57 0.09 -53.43
C SER A 147 31.91 0.04 -54.15
N VAL A 148 32.24 -1.14 -54.68
CA VAL A 148 33.32 -1.40 -55.64
C VAL A 148 33.03 -0.71 -56.98
#